data_AF-G8PPL8-F1
#
_entry.id   AF-G8PPL8-F1
#
_cell.length_a   1.000
_cell.length_b   1.000
_cell.length_c   1.000
_cell.angle_alpha   90.00
_cell.angle_beta   90.00
_cell.angle_gamma   90.00
#
_symmetry.space_group_name_H-M   'P 1'
#
loop_
_entity.id
_entity.type
_entity.pdbx_description
1 polymer ?
#
loop_
_entity_poly.entity_id
_entity_poly.type
_entity_poly.pdbx_seq_one_letter_code
_entity_poly.pdbx_strand_id
1 'polypeptide(L)'
;MRRYFTTGLCLIAIAGLAGCQTTTPGQGRLGGKDVQFEVTENFFGGGGAATTATLPDGEVFTGKLVTAKSETTNVGESDFGGFDDFDDFDDFDGFDDGPFLVSTFSTTYSPYARGVLFSAKRSMRCVVTLSNPAGGFSDGGVGQCKLSNGGTFPVEF
;
A
#
# COMPACT_ATOMS: atom_id res chain seq x y z
N MET A 1 -27.77 35.52 45.73
CA MET A 1 -27.10 34.24 46.06
C MET A 1 -28.01 33.14 45.52
N ARG A 2 -27.68 32.20 44.63
CA ARG A 2 -26.46 31.43 44.34
C ARG A 2 -26.45 31.01 42.84
N ARG A 3 -25.24 30.86 42.30
CA ARG A 3 -24.86 30.32 40.97
C ARG A 3 -25.15 28.82 40.87
N TYR A 4 -25.40 28.28 39.66
CA TYR A 4 -24.95 26.99 39.07
C TYR A 4 -25.35 27.03 37.57
N PHE A 5 -24.51 27.31 36.57
CA PHE A 5 -23.37 26.56 36.02
C PHE A 5 -23.64 25.06 35.78
N THR A 6 -24.29 24.75 34.67
CA THR A 6 -24.28 23.40 34.07
C THR A 6 -24.65 23.49 32.59
N THR A 7 -23.82 24.16 31.79
CA THR A 7 -23.72 23.92 30.35
C THR A 7 -23.05 22.56 30.15
N GLY A 8 -23.88 21.51 30.17
CA GLY A 8 -23.48 20.14 29.94
C GLY A 8 -23.05 19.91 28.50
N LEU A 9 -21.75 20.02 28.26
CA LEU A 9 -20.93 19.01 27.60
C LEU A 9 -21.63 18.16 26.52
N CYS A 10 -21.81 18.71 25.31
CA CYS A 10 -22.00 17.90 24.11
C CYS A 10 -20.65 17.83 23.37
N LEU A 11 -19.70 17.09 23.95
CA LEU A 11 -18.45 16.73 23.28
C LEU A 11 -18.81 15.70 22.21
N ILE A 12 -18.99 16.18 20.99
CA ILE A 12 -19.10 15.40 19.78
C ILE A 12 -17.80 14.60 19.63
N ALA A 13 -17.84 13.31 20.01
CA ALA A 13 -16.80 12.36 19.67
C ALA A 13 -16.94 12.00 18.18
N ILE A 14 -16.38 12.84 17.29
CA ILE A 14 -16.02 12.41 15.94
C ILE A 14 -14.79 11.53 16.10
N ALA A 15 -15.02 10.25 16.40
CA ALA A 15 -14.04 9.21 16.16
C ALA A 15 -13.85 9.13 14.64
N GLY A 16 -12.87 9.88 14.15
CA GLY A 16 -12.49 9.84 12.75
C GLY A 16 -12.11 8.41 12.40
N LEU A 17 -12.81 7.82 11.43
CA LEU A 17 -12.29 6.73 10.62
C LEU A 17 -11.13 7.30 9.79
N ALA A 18 -10.01 7.61 10.44
CA ALA A 18 -8.75 7.82 9.76
C ALA A 18 -8.30 6.43 9.29
N GLY A 19 -8.71 6.05 8.08
CA GLY A 19 -7.99 5.00 7.38
C GLY A 19 -6.52 5.40 7.37
N CYS A 20 -5.62 4.52 7.81
CA CYS A 20 -4.17 4.77 7.75
C CYS A 20 -3.81 5.04 6.28
N GLN A 21 -3.69 6.31 5.96
CA GLN A 21 -3.16 6.81 4.71
C GLN A 21 -1.74 7.27 5.01
N THR A 22 -0.76 6.65 4.36
CA THR A 22 0.65 7.00 4.57
C THR A 22 1.09 7.87 3.42
N THR A 23 1.54 9.08 3.73
CA THR A 23 2.11 9.98 2.74
C THR A 23 3.63 9.96 2.85
N THR A 24 4.29 9.56 1.78
CA THR A 24 5.74 9.51 1.64
C THR A 24 6.21 10.63 0.72
N PRO A 25 6.97 11.61 1.23
CA PRO A 25 7.61 12.60 0.39
C PRO A 25 8.75 11.94 -0.40
N GLY A 26 8.90 12.34 -1.65
CA GLY A 26 10.02 11.95 -2.50
C GLY A 26 10.67 13.17 -3.14
N GLN A 27 11.87 12.97 -3.66
CA GLN A 27 12.66 14.03 -4.30
C GLN A 27 13.26 13.54 -5.60
N GLY A 28 13.36 14.45 -6.57
CA GLY A 28 14.04 14.21 -7.84
C GLY A 28 14.75 15.46 -8.33
N ARG A 29 15.59 15.34 -9.35
CA ARG A 29 16.32 16.48 -9.92
C ARG A 29 16.25 16.50 -11.44
N LEU A 30 15.57 17.50 -12.00
CA LEU A 30 15.45 17.72 -13.45
C LEU A 30 16.27 18.93 -13.86
N GLY A 31 17.32 18.73 -14.65
CA GLY A 31 18.19 19.82 -15.12
C GLY A 31 18.85 20.61 -13.97
N GLY A 32 19.18 19.93 -12.87
CA GLY A 32 19.81 20.53 -11.68
C GLY A 32 18.84 21.26 -10.73
N LYS A 33 17.54 21.27 -11.03
CA LYS A 33 16.50 21.84 -10.17
C LYS A 33 15.70 20.73 -9.50
N ASP A 34 15.28 20.98 -8.27
CA ASP A 34 14.58 20.00 -7.47
C ASP A 34 13.13 19.83 -7.93
N VAL A 35 12.66 18.60 -7.91
CA VAL A 35 11.29 18.17 -8.21
C VAL A 35 10.74 17.52 -6.96
N GLN A 36 9.61 18.01 -6.47
CA GLN A 36 8.96 17.43 -5.30
C GLN A 36 8.03 16.31 -5.72
N PHE A 37 8.09 15.20 -5.01
CA PHE A 37 7.17 14.08 -5.14
C PHE A 37 6.43 13.87 -3.83
N GLU A 38 5.17 13.47 -3.95
CA GLU A 38 4.35 13.07 -2.83
C GLU A 38 3.59 11.82 -3.25
N VAL A 39 3.82 10.73 -2.53
CA VAL A 39 3.16 9.45 -2.76
C VAL A 39 2.27 9.16 -1.58
N THR A 40 1.00 8.90 -1.84
CA THR A 40 0.01 8.64 -0.82
C THR A 40 -0.53 7.23 -0.97
N GLU A 41 -0.18 6.37 -0.03
CA GLU A 41 -0.57 4.97 0.03
C GLU A 41 -1.82 4.79 0.89
N ASN A 42 -2.79 4.04 0.37
CA ASN A 42 -3.94 3.60 1.14
C ASN A 42 -3.74 2.12 1.52
N PHE A 43 -3.64 1.82 2.82
CA PHE A 43 -3.42 0.45 3.32
C PHE A 43 -4.45 -0.57 2.83
N PHE A 44 -5.70 -0.14 2.60
CA PHE A 44 -6.79 -1.00 2.14
C PHE A 44 -6.98 -1.00 0.61
N GLY A 45 -6.19 -0.20 -0.14
CA GLY A 45 -6.45 0.09 -1.54
C GLY A 45 -5.53 -0.67 -2.51
N GLY A 46 -5.92 -1.88 -2.93
CA GLY A 46 -5.60 -2.49 -4.24
C GLY A 46 -4.17 -2.42 -4.81
N GLY A 47 -3.13 -2.18 -4.01
CA GLY A 47 -1.73 -2.19 -4.46
C GLY A 47 -1.28 -1.01 -5.32
N GLY A 48 -1.89 0.18 -5.15
CA GLY A 48 -1.28 1.36 -5.76
C GLY A 48 -1.54 2.65 -5.00
N ALA A 49 -0.60 3.56 -5.17
CA ALA A 49 -0.47 4.79 -4.41
C ALA A 49 -0.79 5.99 -5.30
N ALA A 50 -1.58 6.93 -4.79
CA ALA A 50 -1.77 8.21 -5.47
C ALA A 50 -0.44 8.95 -5.48
N THR A 51 -0.10 9.63 -6.57
CA THR A 51 1.19 10.33 -6.67
C THR A 51 1.01 11.68 -7.29
N THR A 52 1.62 12.68 -6.66
CA THR A 52 1.71 14.05 -7.14
C THR A 52 3.18 14.40 -7.32
N ALA A 53 3.53 14.99 -8.46
CA ALA A 53 4.88 15.48 -8.73
C ALA A 53 4.82 16.95 -9.17
N THR A 54 5.58 17.81 -8.50
CA THR A 54 5.63 19.24 -8.77
C THR A 54 6.99 19.60 -9.34
N LEU A 55 7.01 20.02 -10.61
CA LEU A 55 8.21 20.46 -11.30
C LEU A 55 8.63 21.88 -10.89
N PRO A 56 9.89 22.26 -11.12
CA PRO A 56 10.41 23.60 -10.81
C PRO A 56 9.81 24.72 -11.67
N ASP A 57 9.11 24.39 -12.77
CA ASP A 57 8.33 25.34 -13.56
C ASP A 57 6.91 25.57 -13.01
N GLY A 58 6.57 24.91 -11.89
CA GLY A 58 5.25 24.95 -11.26
C GLY A 58 4.25 23.96 -11.87
N GLU A 59 4.67 23.15 -12.84
CA GLU A 59 3.79 22.15 -13.43
C GLU A 59 3.57 20.98 -12.48
N VAL A 60 2.29 20.66 -12.23
CA VAL A 60 1.88 19.57 -11.35
C VAL A 60 1.42 18.39 -12.19
N PHE A 61 1.93 17.21 -11.87
CA PHE A 61 1.54 15.93 -12.44
C PHE A 61 0.86 15.11 -11.37
N THR A 62 -0.29 14.52 -11.68
CA THR A 62 -1.04 13.65 -10.78
C THR A 62 -1.30 12.31 -11.43
N GLY A 63 -1.19 11.22 -10.69
CA GLY A 63 -1.48 9.89 -11.20
C GLY A 63 -1.48 8.85 -10.10
N LYS A 64 -1.30 7.59 -10.51
CA LYS A 64 -1.20 6.45 -9.61
C LYS A 64 0.03 5.63 -9.96
N LEU A 65 0.87 5.33 -8.97
CA LEU A 65 1.89 4.31 -9.07
C LEU A 65 1.31 2.97 -8.62
N VAL A 66 1.52 1.93 -9.40
CA VAL A 66 0.97 0.59 -9.15
C VAL A 66 2.12 -0.39 -9.01
N THR A 67 2.08 -1.16 -7.93
CA THR A 67 2.96 -2.33 -7.73
C THR A 67 2.22 -3.56 -8.23
N ALA A 68 2.84 -4.35 -9.10
CA ALA A 68 2.27 -5.64 -9.47
C ALA A 68 2.30 -6.57 -8.25
N LYS A 69 1.15 -7.10 -7.85
CA LYS A 69 1.04 -8.13 -6.83
C LYS A 69 0.74 -9.46 -7.54
N SER A 70 1.49 -10.51 -7.21
CA SER A 70 1.18 -11.87 -7.62
C SER A 70 0.82 -12.66 -6.37
N GLU A 71 -0.46 -12.95 -6.22
CA GLU A 71 -0.96 -13.83 -5.16
C GLU A 71 -0.94 -15.25 -5.70
N THR A 72 -0.11 -16.11 -5.12
CA THR A 72 -0.15 -17.54 -5.40
C THR A 72 -0.87 -18.22 -4.26
N THR A 73 -2.07 -18.73 -4.55
CA THR A 73 -2.80 -19.58 -3.61
C THR A 73 -2.31 -21.01 -3.81
N ASN A 74 -1.57 -21.52 -2.84
CA ASN A 74 -1.29 -22.95 -2.78
C ASN A 74 -2.39 -23.59 -1.94
N VAL A 75 -3.32 -24.26 -2.60
CA VAL A 75 -4.24 -25.20 -1.94
C VAL A 75 -3.48 -26.50 -1.84
N GLY A 76 -2.91 -26.75 -0.66
CA GLY A 76 -2.29 -28.03 -0.35
C GLY A 76 -3.32 -28.94 0.28
N GLU A 77 -3.41 -30.17 -0.18
CA GLU A 77 -4.01 -31.26 0.59
C GLU A 77 -2.93 -31.69 1.59
N SER A 78 -3.08 -31.32 2.87
CA SER A 78 -2.17 -31.81 3.90
C SER A 78 -2.63 -33.19 4.33
N ASP A 79 -1.88 -34.21 3.91
CA ASP A 79 -1.97 -35.56 4.45
C ASP A 79 -1.31 -35.53 5.85
N PHE A 80 -2.04 -35.02 6.84
CA PHE A 80 -1.61 -35.03 8.24
C PHE A 80 -1.69 -36.47 8.75
N GLY A 81 -0.65 -37.25 8.47
CA GLY A 81 -0.42 -38.51 9.17
C GLY A 81 -0.19 -38.24 10.66
N GLY A 82 -1.10 -38.75 11.48
CA GLY A 82 -0.91 -38.97 12.92
C GLY A 82 -1.39 -37.85 13.84
N PHE A 83 -2.69 -37.81 14.13
CA PHE A 83 -3.16 -37.42 15.46
C PHE A 83 -3.31 -38.69 16.31
N ASP A 84 -2.18 -39.35 16.58
CA ASP A 84 -2.10 -40.55 17.42
C ASP A 84 -1.84 -40.17 18.89
N ASP A 85 -2.42 -39.08 19.40
CA ASP A 85 -2.24 -38.72 20.82
C ASP A 85 -3.33 -37.77 21.38
N PHE A 86 -4.60 -38.15 21.20
CA PHE A 86 -5.72 -37.58 21.96
C PHE A 86 -6.63 -38.71 22.47
N ASP A 87 -6.07 -39.62 23.27
CA ASP A 87 -6.80 -40.68 23.99
C ASP A 87 -7.54 -40.12 25.24
N ASP A 88 -8.31 -39.03 25.13
CA ASP A 88 -9.20 -38.62 26.24
C ASP A 88 -10.37 -37.70 25.81
N PHE A 89 -11.10 -38.05 24.76
CA PHE A 89 -12.42 -37.47 24.51
C PHE A 89 -13.38 -38.51 23.93
N ASP A 90 -13.80 -39.43 24.80
CA ASP A 90 -15.00 -40.23 24.58
C ASP A 90 -16.21 -39.28 24.45
N ASP A 91 -17.06 -39.54 23.45
CA ASP A 91 -18.42 -39.00 23.26
C ASP A 91 -18.56 -37.78 22.30
N PHE A 92 -18.28 -37.97 21.00
CA PHE A 92 -19.04 -37.27 19.96
C PHE A 92 -19.03 -38.00 18.61
N ASP A 93 -20.15 -38.66 18.32
CA ASP A 93 -20.38 -39.43 17.09
C ASP A 93 -20.58 -38.50 15.87
N GLY A 94 -19.76 -38.67 14.83
CA GLY A 94 -20.22 -38.41 13.46
C GLY A 94 -19.56 -37.28 12.66
N PHE A 95 -18.23 -37.11 12.73
CA PHE A 95 -17.50 -36.45 11.64
C PHE A 95 -16.69 -37.46 10.84
N ASP A 96 -17.12 -37.63 9.59
CA ASP A 96 -16.42 -38.29 8.48
C ASP A 96 -15.03 -37.64 8.32
N ASP A 97 -13.97 -38.44 8.47
CA ASP A 97 -12.56 -38.05 8.35
C ASP A 97 -12.21 -37.68 6.89
N GLY A 98 -12.74 -36.55 6.43
CA GLY A 98 -12.34 -35.92 5.17
C GLY A 98 -11.10 -35.05 5.36
N PRO A 99 -10.19 -34.98 4.38
CA PRO A 99 -8.94 -34.21 4.49
C PRO A 99 -9.22 -32.73 4.82
N PHE A 100 -8.58 -32.23 5.88
CA PHE A 100 -8.65 -30.82 6.27
C PHE A 100 -7.90 -29.98 5.23
N LEU A 101 -8.63 -29.17 4.46
CA LEU A 101 -8.05 -28.30 3.43
C LEU A 101 -7.33 -27.11 4.07
N VAL A 102 -6.00 -27.20 4.20
CA VAL A 102 -5.18 -26.07 4.64
C VAL A 102 -4.84 -25.19 3.43
N SER A 103 -5.35 -23.97 3.41
CA SER A 103 -4.97 -22.96 2.41
C SER A 103 -3.76 -22.18 2.89
N THR A 104 -2.64 -22.26 2.18
CA THR A 104 -1.46 -21.42 2.44
C THR A 104 -1.44 -20.28 1.43
N PHE A 105 -1.53 -19.04 1.92
CA PHE A 105 -1.44 -17.84 1.09
C PHE A 105 0.02 -17.38 1.01
N SER A 106 0.58 -17.34 -0.21
CA SER A 106 1.90 -16.73 -0.44
C SER A 106 1.75 -15.53 -1.37
N THR A 107 1.84 -14.33 -0.80
CA THR A 107 1.78 -13.08 -1.57
C THR A 107 3.19 -12.68 -2.01
N THR A 108 3.46 -12.75 -3.32
CA THR A 108 4.72 -12.26 -3.90
C THR A 108 4.52 -10.83 -4.39
N TYR A 109 5.26 -9.90 -3.79
CA TYR A 109 5.25 -8.49 -4.18
C TYR A 109 6.34 -8.22 -5.22
N SER A 110 5.98 -7.60 -6.35
CA SER A 110 6.99 -7.10 -7.30
C SER A 110 7.75 -5.94 -6.68
N PRO A 111 9.10 -5.91 -6.78
CA PRO A 111 9.88 -4.77 -6.32
C PRO A 111 9.71 -3.54 -7.22
N TYR A 112 9.08 -3.69 -8.38
CA TYR A 112 8.87 -2.60 -9.32
C TYR A 112 7.49 -1.99 -9.18
N ALA A 113 7.47 -0.69 -8.92
CA ALA A 113 6.32 0.20 -9.02
C ALA A 113 6.36 0.96 -10.36
N ARG A 114 5.25 1.01 -11.06
CA ARG A 114 5.12 1.72 -12.35
C ARG A 114 3.87 2.56 -12.36
N GLY A 115 3.95 3.74 -12.97
CA GLY A 115 2.76 4.55 -13.18
C GLY A 115 2.94 5.63 -14.22
N VAL A 116 1.80 6.18 -14.62
CA VAL A 116 1.72 7.31 -15.53
C VAL A 116 0.99 8.42 -14.81
N LEU A 117 1.65 9.57 -14.70
CA LEU A 117 1.10 10.79 -14.16
C LEU A 117 0.78 11.75 -15.31
N PHE A 118 -0.24 12.57 -15.11
CA PHE A 118 -0.73 13.51 -16.11
C PHE A 118 -0.74 14.92 -15.53
N SER A 119 -0.32 15.89 -16.35
CA SER A 119 -0.53 17.31 -16.11
C SER A 119 -1.56 17.85 -17.11
N ALA A 120 -1.86 19.14 -17.02
CA ALA A 120 -2.70 19.82 -18.01
C ALA A 120 -2.09 19.84 -19.44
N LYS A 121 -0.79 19.60 -19.59
CA LYS A 121 -0.06 19.77 -20.87
C LYS A 121 0.62 18.50 -21.37
N ARG A 122 1.01 17.58 -20.48
CA ARG A 122 1.85 16.42 -20.82
C ARG A 122 1.68 15.27 -19.83
N SER A 123 2.30 14.14 -20.14
CA SER A 123 2.35 12.96 -19.28
C SER A 123 3.78 12.68 -18.82
N MET A 124 3.89 11.99 -17.69
CA MET A 124 5.13 11.54 -17.08
C MET A 124 4.99 10.05 -16.76
N ARG A 125 5.98 9.26 -17.15
CA ARG A 125 6.04 7.82 -16.86
C ARG A 125 7.11 7.59 -15.81
N CYS A 126 6.76 6.96 -14.70
CA CYS A 126 7.71 6.67 -13.63
C CYS A 126 7.85 5.15 -13.46
N VAL A 127 9.09 4.73 -13.24
CA VAL A 127 9.46 3.37 -12.87
C VAL A 127 10.33 3.46 -11.63
N VAL A 128 9.85 2.89 -10.53
CA VAL A 128 10.48 2.95 -9.22
C VAL A 128 10.75 1.53 -8.76
N THR A 129 11.91 1.30 -8.16
CA THR A 129 12.25 0.07 -7.48
C THR A 129 12.15 0.32 -6.00
N LEU A 130 11.23 -0.36 -5.33
CA LEU A 130 11.01 -0.26 -3.89
C LEU A 130 12.11 -0.98 -3.14
N SER A 131 12.57 -0.39 -2.05
CA SER A 131 13.56 -1.01 -1.15
C SER A 131 12.95 -2.20 -0.42
N ASN A 132 11.70 -2.05 0.05
CA ASN A 132 10.91 -3.13 0.63
C ASN A 132 9.53 -3.20 -0.04
N PRO A 133 9.31 -4.17 -0.95
CA PRO A 133 8.04 -4.29 -1.68
C PRO A 133 6.83 -4.57 -0.76
N ALA A 134 7.07 -5.19 0.40
CA ALA A 134 6.02 -5.48 1.38
C ALA A 134 5.61 -4.24 2.19
N GLY A 135 6.55 -3.33 2.46
CA GLY A 135 6.29 -2.06 3.16
C GLY A 135 5.85 -0.92 2.25
N GLY A 136 6.00 -1.06 0.93
CA GLY A 136 5.50 -0.10 -0.05
C GLY A 136 6.46 1.07 -0.27
N PHE A 137 5.91 2.22 -0.66
CA PHE A 137 6.70 3.44 -0.91
C PHE A 137 7.25 4.05 0.38
N SER A 138 6.58 3.83 1.51
CA SER A 138 6.98 4.31 2.84
C SER A 138 8.33 3.77 3.33
N ASP A 139 8.73 2.59 2.87
CA ASP A 139 10.04 1.99 3.16
C ASP A 139 11.14 2.44 2.17
N GLY A 140 10.79 3.39 1.31
CA GLY A 140 11.67 4.03 0.35
C GLY A 140 11.82 3.29 -0.97
N GLY A 141 12.55 3.93 -1.88
CA GLY A 141 12.82 3.36 -3.20
C GLY A 141 13.47 4.35 -4.15
N VAL A 142 14.07 3.83 -5.21
CA VAL A 142 14.75 4.65 -6.23
C VAL A 142 14.22 4.32 -7.62
N GLY A 143 14.09 5.35 -8.45
CA GLY A 143 13.47 5.23 -9.74
C GLY A 143 13.90 6.29 -10.73
N GLN A 144 13.25 6.24 -11.89
CA GLN A 144 13.36 7.26 -12.91
C GLN A 144 11.99 7.62 -13.44
N CYS A 145 11.80 8.91 -13.67
CA CYS A 145 10.64 9.46 -14.33
C CYS A 145 11.04 10.04 -15.69
N LYS A 146 10.22 9.76 -16.71
CA LYS A 146 10.37 10.24 -18.07
C LYS A 146 9.16 11.07 -18.46
N LEU A 147 9.39 12.34 -18.78
CA LEU A 147 8.39 13.25 -19.35
C LEU A 147 8.11 12.88 -20.80
N SER A 148 6.92 13.21 -21.30
CA SER A 148 6.53 12.98 -22.69
C SER A 148 7.40 13.75 -23.70
N ASN A 149 8.02 14.85 -23.27
CA ASN A 149 8.98 15.62 -24.08
C ASN A 149 10.39 15.01 -24.10
N GLY A 150 10.59 13.85 -23.47
CA GLY A 150 11.87 13.13 -23.44
C GLY A 150 12.77 13.44 -22.24
N GLY A 151 12.45 14.45 -21.43
CA GLY A 151 13.21 14.74 -20.21
C GLY A 151 13.15 13.57 -19.24
N THR A 152 14.30 13.16 -18.70
CA THR A 152 14.41 12.08 -17.71
C THR A 152 15.11 12.59 -16.46
N PHE A 153 14.67 12.10 -15.30
CA PHE A 153 15.28 12.46 -14.03
C PHE A 153 15.11 11.33 -13.00
N PRO A 154 16.08 11.17 -12.08
CA PRO A 154 15.97 10.21 -11.00
C PRO A 154 14.96 10.70 -9.95
N VAL A 155 14.30 9.76 -9.28
CA VAL A 155 13.44 9.99 -8.13
C VAL A 155 13.83 9.04 -7.00
N GLU A 156 13.75 9.52 -5.77
CA GLU A 156 14.01 8.78 -4.54
C GLU A 156 12.91 9.06 -3.52
N PHE A 157 12.53 8.03 -2.77
CA PHE A 157 11.56 8.03 -1.68
C PHE A 157 12.23 7.51 -0.42
#